data_AF-A0A2V6U7Y1-F1
#
_entry.id   AF-A0A2V6U7Y1-F1
#
_cell.length_a   1.000
_cell.length_b   1.000
_cell.length_c   1.000
_cell.angle_alpha   90.00
_cell.angle_beta   90.00
_cell.angle_gamma   90.00
#
_symmetry.space_group_name_H-M   'P 1'
#
loop_
_entity.id
_entity.type
_entity.pdbx_description
1 polymer ?
#
loop_
_entity_poly.entity_id
_entity_poly.type
_entity_poly.pdbx_seq_one_letter_code
_entity_poly.pdbx_strand_id
1 'polypeptide(L)'
;ELTRYTMVWVAFLGGVVALRDGAHVATGGLGDRFGPTVAKVASLVADALALLFLLTLTWASIQTLPNQRDQFTTTLNVSIFWFYLAIPVGAVLMALVIVGRRVGLVEAQGSDLPIEDL
;
A
#
# COMPACT_ATOMS: atom_id res chain seq x y z
N GLU A 1 20.98 12.59 -0.93
CA GLU A 1 20.77 11.12 -0.96
C GLU A 1 19.72 10.67 0.06
N LEU A 2 19.79 11.13 1.31
CA LEU A 2 18.81 10.81 2.35
C LEU A 2 17.35 11.07 1.91
N THR A 3 17.05 12.25 1.36
CA THR A 3 15.70 12.61 0.87
C THR A 3 15.16 11.60 -0.14
N ARG A 4 15.98 11.18 -1.12
CA ARG A 4 15.60 10.18 -2.13
C ARG A 4 15.25 8.84 -1.49
N TYR A 5 15.96 8.47 -0.44
CA TYR A 5 15.71 7.21 0.25
C TYR A 5 14.51 7.27 1.19
N THR A 6 14.28 8.39 1.87
CA THR A 6 13.07 8.62 2.67
C THR A 6 11.82 8.70 1.80
N MET A 7 11.92 9.20 0.57
CA MET A 7 10.80 9.19 -0.39
C MET A 7 10.27 7.77 -0.66
N VAL A 8 11.12 6.74 -0.60
CA VAL A 8 10.67 5.35 -0.72
C VAL A 8 9.74 4.98 0.44
N TRP A 9 10.15 5.28 1.67
CA TRP A 9 9.31 5.09 2.86
C TRP A 9 8.00 5.86 2.76
N VAL A 10 8.05 7.13 2.34
CA VAL A 10 6.86 7.98 2.17
C VAL A 10 5.93 7.42 1.09
N ALA A 11 6.45 6.89 -0.02
CA ALA A 11 5.62 6.30 -1.07
C ALA A 11 4.88 5.05 -0.57
N PHE A 12 5.57 4.15 0.13
CA PHE A 12 4.95 2.94 0.67
C PHE A 12 3.96 3.23 1.79
N LEU A 13 4.32 4.09 2.75
CA LEU A 13 3.42 4.48 3.84
C LEU A 13 2.25 5.33 3.34
N GLY A 14 2.48 6.23 2.38
CA GLY A 14 1.43 6.98 1.70
C GLY A 14 0.47 6.06 0.96
N GLY A 15 0.98 4.98 0.35
CA GLY A 15 0.15 3.91 -0.22
C GLY A 15 -0.74 3.22 0.83
N VAL A 16 -0.22 2.92 2.02
CA VAL A 16 -1.02 2.38 3.14
C VAL A 16 -2.15 3.33 3.53
N VAL A 17 -1.85 4.63 3.65
CA VAL A 17 -2.85 5.66 3.99
C VAL A 17 -3.90 5.81 2.90
N ALA A 18 -3.49 5.96 1.64
CA ALA A 18 -4.41 6.06 0.50
C ALA A 18 -5.30 4.81 0.36
N LEU A 19 -4.74 3.64 0.66
CA LEU A 19 -5.48 2.40 0.69
C LEU A 19 -6.48 2.41 1.84
N ARG A 20 -6.11 2.83 3.05
CA ARG A 20 -7.01 2.95 4.20
C ARG A 20 -8.16 3.93 3.93
N ASP A 21 -7.86 5.07 3.32
CA ASP A 21 -8.80 6.15 3.04
C ASP A 21 -9.74 5.81 1.86
N GLY A 22 -9.64 4.59 1.32
CA GLY A 22 -10.65 4.07 0.40
C GLY A 22 -10.44 4.49 -1.05
N ALA A 23 -9.20 4.71 -1.51
CA ALA A 23 -8.94 4.94 -2.94
C ALA A 23 -9.43 3.80 -3.87
N HIS A 24 -9.73 2.61 -3.33
CA HIS A 24 -10.38 1.49 -4.04
C HIS A 24 -11.93 1.54 -4.00
N VAL A 25 -12.52 2.55 -3.37
CA VAL A 25 -13.97 2.80 -3.26
C VAL A 25 -14.46 3.65 -4.44
N ALA A 26 -13.87 3.49 -5.62
CA ALA A 26 -14.50 3.91 -6.87
C ALA A 26 -15.52 2.88 -7.39
N THR A 27 -16.14 2.10 -6.49
CA THR A 27 -17.32 1.29 -6.82
C THR A 27 -18.56 2.14 -7.08
N GLY A 28 -18.54 3.45 -6.78
CA GLY A 28 -19.62 4.38 -7.10
C GLY A 28 -19.99 4.35 -8.58
N GLY A 29 -19.01 4.46 -9.48
CA GLY A 29 -19.29 4.49 -10.93
C GLY A 29 -19.64 3.14 -11.55
N LEU A 30 -19.21 2.02 -10.94
CA LEU A 30 -19.46 0.68 -11.48
C LEU A 30 -20.81 0.10 -11.03
N GLY A 31 -21.22 0.40 -9.79
CA GLY A 31 -22.54 0.05 -9.27
C GLY A 31 -23.68 0.73 -10.04
N ASP A 32 -23.49 1.99 -10.41
CA ASP A 32 -24.47 2.76 -11.19
C ASP A 32 -24.71 2.19 -12.60
N ARG A 33 -23.71 1.51 -13.17
CA ARG A 33 -23.77 1.00 -14.55
C ARG A 33 -24.10 -0.49 -14.67
N PHE A 34 -23.71 -1.31 -13.68
CA PHE A 34 -23.82 -2.78 -13.74
C PHE A 34 -24.53 -3.42 -12.53
N GLY A 35 -25.00 -2.61 -11.58
CA GLY A 35 -25.74 -3.07 -10.39
C GLY A 35 -24.83 -3.49 -9.22
N PRO A 36 -25.41 -3.58 -8.00
CA PRO A 36 -24.66 -3.73 -6.75
C PRO A 36 -23.93 -5.08 -6.64
N THR A 37 -24.48 -6.15 -7.21
CA THR A 37 -23.87 -7.48 -7.17
C THR A 37 -22.58 -7.55 -7.97
N VAL A 38 -22.57 -6.97 -9.18
CA VAL A 38 -21.38 -6.97 -10.05
C VAL A 38 -20.28 -6.12 -9.44
N ALA A 39 -20.62 -4.94 -8.90
CA ALA A 39 -19.67 -4.08 -8.20
C ALA A 39 -19.02 -4.79 -6.99
N LYS A 40 -19.81 -5.55 -6.22
CA LYS A 40 -19.30 -6.32 -5.07
C LYS A 40 -18.32 -7.41 -5.51
N VAL A 41 -18.66 -8.18 -6.53
CA VAL A 41 -17.79 -9.25 -7.05
C VAL A 41 -16.50 -8.66 -7.64
N ALA A 42 -16.59 -7.60 -8.44
CA ALA A 42 -15.43 -6.92 -9.01
C ALA A 42 -14.50 -6.39 -7.91
N SER A 43 -15.05 -5.78 -6.87
CA SER A 43 -14.29 -5.31 -5.71
C SER A 43 -13.57 -6.46 -4.97
N LEU A 44 -14.23 -7.61 -4.81
CA LEU A 44 -13.62 -8.79 -4.19
C LEU A 44 -12.46 -9.35 -5.03
N VAL A 45 -12.64 -9.41 -6.35
CA VAL A 45 -11.60 -9.86 -7.29
C VAL A 45 -10.40 -8.91 -7.28
N ALA A 46 -10.66 -7.59 -7.29
CA ALA A 46 -9.61 -6.58 -7.22
C ALA A 46 -8.76 -6.72 -5.94
N ASP A 47 -9.41 -6.91 -4.79
CA ASP A 47 -8.71 -7.12 -3.52
C ASP A 47 -7.92 -8.42 -3.51
N ALA A 48 -8.46 -9.51 -4.06
CA ALA A 48 -7.76 -10.79 -4.14
C ALA A 48 -6.48 -10.66 -5.01
N LEU A 49 -6.57 -9.96 -6.14
CA LEU A 49 -5.42 -9.68 -7.01
C LEU A 49 -4.40 -8.77 -6.32
N ALA A 50 -4.86 -7.73 -5.62
CA ALA A 50 -4.00 -6.84 -4.85
C ALA A 50 -3.27 -7.60 -3.74
N LEU A 51 -3.96 -8.46 -2.99
CA LEU A 51 -3.34 -9.30 -1.96
C LEU A 51 -2.31 -10.26 -2.54
N LEU A 52 -2.62 -10.90 -3.67
CA LEU A 52 -1.67 -11.77 -4.37
C LEU A 52 -0.40 -10.99 -4.79
N PHE A 53 -0.58 -9.79 -5.34
CA PHE A 53 0.54 -8.92 -5.69
C PHE A 53 1.36 -8.51 -4.46
N LEU A 54 0.71 -8.08 -3.37
CA LEU A 54 1.41 -7.67 -2.15
C LEU A 54 2.15 -8.83 -1.49
N LEU A 55 1.59 -10.05 -1.52
CA LEU A 55 2.25 -11.24 -0.99
C LEU A 55 3.48 -11.62 -1.82
N THR A 56 3.37 -11.60 -3.15
CA THR A 56 4.52 -11.88 -4.03
C THR A 56 5.61 -10.82 -3.90
N LEU A 57 5.23 -9.54 -3.77
CA LEU A 57 6.15 -8.44 -3.51
C LEU A 57 6.86 -8.59 -2.16
N THR A 58 6.11 -8.94 -1.11
CA THR A 58 6.68 -9.20 0.23
C THR A 58 7.67 -10.37 0.18
N TRP A 59 7.28 -11.47 -0.46
CA TRP A 59 8.14 -12.64 -0.60
C TRP A 59 9.44 -12.33 -1.36
N ALA A 60 9.32 -11.71 -2.55
CA ALA A 60 10.47 -11.35 -3.38
C ALA A 60 11.39 -10.35 -2.68
N SER A 61 10.83 -9.37 -1.97
CA SER A 61 11.62 -8.41 -1.21
C SER A 61 12.36 -9.07 -0.05
N ILE A 62 11.74 -9.97 0.71
CA ILE A 62 12.41 -10.71 1.81
C ILE A 62 13.56 -11.58 1.28
N GLN A 63 13.41 -12.22 0.11
CA GLN A 63 14.49 -13.01 -0.47
C GLN A 63 15.69 -12.16 -0.91
N THR A 64 15.45 -10.94 -1.38
CA THR A 64 16.50 -10.05 -1.90
C THR A 64 17.11 -9.16 -0.82
N LEU A 65 16.41 -8.92 0.29
CA LEU A 65 16.83 -8.01 1.35
C LEU A 65 18.20 -8.33 1.98
N PRO A 66 18.55 -9.61 2.27
CA PRO A 66 19.86 -9.95 2.84
C PRO A 66 21.03 -9.49 1.97
N ASN A 67 20.88 -9.54 0.64
CA ASN A 67 21.92 -9.13 -0.32
C ASN A 67 22.20 -7.62 -0.28
N GLN A 68 21.29 -6.84 0.32
CA GLN A 68 21.43 -5.39 0.45
C GLN A 68 22.21 -4.97 1.70
N ARG A 69 22.55 -5.90 2.61
CA ARG A 69 23.23 -5.59 3.87
C ARG A 69 24.64 -5.04 3.66
N ASP A 70 25.38 -5.64 2.73
CA ASP A 70 26.77 -5.28 2.45
C ASP A 70 26.91 -4.16 1.41
N GLN A 71 25.77 -3.62 0.94
CA GLN A 71 25.73 -2.49 0.02
C GLN A 71 25.52 -1.19 0.79
N PHE A 72 26.49 -0.29 0.69
CA PHE A 72 26.49 0.98 1.41
C PHE A 72 26.25 2.16 0.47
N THR A 73 25.59 3.18 1.01
CA THR A 73 25.40 4.46 0.34
C THR A 73 26.70 5.27 0.29
N THR A 74 26.95 5.94 -0.83
CA THR A 74 28.23 6.62 -1.09
C THR A 74 28.48 7.78 -0.13
N THR A 75 27.47 8.57 0.22
CA THR A 75 27.65 9.75 1.08
C THR A 75 27.45 9.46 2.55
N LEU A 76 26.44 8.66 2.91
CA LEU A 76 26.06 8.43 4.30
C LEU A 76 26.76 7.21 4.93
N ASN A 77 27.37 6.34 4.12
CA ASN A 77 27.94 5.06 4.56
C ASN A 77 26.95 4.23 5.41
N VAL A 78 25.66 4.33 5.07
CA VAL A 78 24.58 3.53 5.66
C VAL A 78 24.19 2.44 4.68
N SER A 79 23.90 1.26 5.20
CA SER A 79 23.46 0.10 4.42
C SER A 79 22.13 0.39 3.69
N ILE A 80 22.06 0.05 2.40
CA ILE A 80 20.88 0.20 1.54
C ILE A 80 19.72 -0.69 2.02
N PHE A 81 20.01 -1.72 2.81
CA PHE A 81 19.05 -2.57 3.51
C PHE A 81 17.90 -1.78 4.15
N TRP A 82 18.18 -0.69 4.86
CA TRP A 82 17.17 0.11 5.58
C TRP A 82 16.15 0.77 4.66
N PHE A 83 16.53 1.05 3.43
CA PHE A 83 15.65 1.69 2.45
C PHE A 83 14.82 0.66 1.70
N TYR A 84 15.40 -0.50 1.38
CA TYR A 84 14.68 -1.60 0.78
C TYR A 84 13.69 -2.25 1.74
N LEU A 85 13.90 -2.12 3.05
CA LEU A 85 12.97 -2.58 4.09
C LEU A 85 11.60 -1.89 4.00
N ALA A 86 11.52 -0.69 3.42
CA ALA A 86 10.25 0.01 3.17
C ALA A 86 9.28 -0.84 2.32
N ILE A 87 9.82 -1.65 1.40
CA ILE A 87 9.04 -2.47 0.47
C ILE A 87 8.25 -3.58 1.21
N PRO A 88 8.88 -4.53 1.94
CA PRO A 88 8.14 -5.56 2.65
C PRO A 88 7.26 -4.97 3.76
N VAL A 89 7.73 -3.93 4.46
CA VAL A 89 6.93 -3.30 5.52
C VAL A 89 5.67 -2.65 4.95
N GLY A 90 5.81 -1.84 3.90
CA GLY A 90 4.67 -1.22 3.23
C GLY A 90 3.71 -2.24 2.63
N ALA A 91 4.23 -3.28 1.99
CA ALA A 91 3.42 -4.32 1.39
C ALA A 91 2.59 -5.11 2.42
N VAL A 92 3.20 -5.47 3.55
CA VAL A 92 2.51 -6.14 4.66
C VAL A 92 1.44 -5.23 5.27
N LEU A 93 1.75 -3.96 5.52
CA LEU A 93 0.78 -3.00 6.07
C LEU A 93 -0.42 -2.80 5.12
N MET A 94 -0.17 -2.67 3.82
CA MET A 94 -1.24 -2.58 2.82
C MET A 94 -2.11 -3.85 2.80
N ALA A 95 -1.51 -5.02 2.89
CA ALA A 95 -2.24 -6.29 2.94
C ALA A 95 -3.13 -6.37 4.19
N LEU A 96 -2.62 -5.94 5.35
CA LEU A 96 -3.39 -5.87 6.60
C LEU A 96 -4.58 -4.90 6.48
N VAL A 97 -4.42 -3.76 5.80
CA VAL A 97 -5.53 -2.82 5.55
C VAL A 97 -6.60 -3.42 4.64
N ILE A 98 -6.23 -4.15 3.59
CA ILE A 98 -7.20 -4.84 2.71
C ILE A 98 -7.98 -5.88 3.51
N VAL A 99 -7.29 -6.74 4.27
CA VAL A 99 -7.94 -7.76 5.10
C VAL A 99 -8.82 -7.12 6.18
N GLY A 100 -8.32 -6.11 6.88
CA GLY A 100 -9.04 -5.39 7.93
C GLY A 100 -10.34 -4.77 7.43
N ARG A 101 -10.34 -4.15 6.24
CA ARG A 101 -11.56 -3.61 5.62
C ARG A 101 -12.57 -4.70 5.26
N ARG A 102 -12.11 -5.90 4.86
CA ARG A 102 -13.01 -7.03 4.56
C ARG A 102 -13.60 -7.69 5.80
N VAL A 103 -12.89 -7.66 6.92
CA VAL A 103 -13.38 -8.18 8.21
C VAL A 103 -14.22 -7.13 8.97
N GLY A 104 -14.24 -5.88 8.50
CA GLY A 104 -14.97 -4.77 9.16
C GLY A 104 -14.23 -4.20 10.37
N LEU A 105 -12.91 -4.37 10.44
CA LEU A 105 -12.04 -3.83 11.50
C LEU A 105 -11.48 -2.44 11.18
N VAL A 106 -11.60 -2.02 9.91
CA VAL A 106 -11.08 -0.75 9.42
C VAL A 106 -12.22 -0.04 8.69
N GLU A 107 -12.83 0.95 9.34
CA GLU A 107 -13.70 1.92 8.66
C GLU A 107 -12.86 2.79 7.72
N ALA A 108 -13.36 3.04 6.51
CA ALA A 108 -12.78 4.07 5.65
C ALA A 108 -13.01 5.43 6.33
N GLN A 109 -11.92 6.05 6.79
CA GLN A 109 -12.00 7.39 7.34
C GLN A 109 -12.14 8.35 6.16
N GLY A 110 -13.36 8.83 5.92
CA GLY A 110 -13.59 9.94 4.99
C GLY A 110 -12.67 11.08 5.39
N SER A 111 -11.88 11.58 4.45
CA SER A 111 -11.03 12.74 4.71
C SER A 111 -11.95 13.95 4.90
N ASP A 112 -12.37 14.20 6.14
CA ASP A 112 -13.08 15.41 6.57
C ASP A 112 -12.11 16.60 6.61
N LEU A 113 -11.27 16.76 5.58
CA LEU A 113 -10.51 17.97 5.39
C LEU A 113 -11.41 18.97 4.66
N PRO A 114 -11.78 20.11 5.27
CA PRO A 114 -12.47 21.17 4.56
C PRO A 114 -11.57 21.65 3.43
N ILE A 115 -11.85 21.22 2.20
CA ILE A 115 -11.25 21.75 0.96
C ILE A 115 -11.90 23.09 0.58
N GLU A 116 -12.47 23.83 1.54
CA GLU A 116 -13.06 25.15 1.31
C GLU A 116 -12.06 26.30 1.52
N ASP A 117 -10.86 26.02 2.03
CA ASP A 117 -9.85 27.06 2.37
C ASP A 117 -8.60 27.09 1.45
N LEU A 118 -8.68 26.59 0.21
CA LEU A 118 -7.65 26.78 -0.84
C LEU A 118 -8.24 27.42 -2.10
#